data_AF-A0A2V9PHE1-F1
#
_entry.id   AF-A0A2V9PHE1-F1
#
_cell.length_a   1.000
_cell.length_b   1.000
_cell.length_c   1.000
_cell.angle_alpha   90.00
_cell.angle_beta   90.00
_cell.angle_gamma   90.00
#
_symmetry.space_group_name_H-M   'P 1'
#
loop_
_entity.id
_entity.type
_entity.pdbx_description
1 polymer ?
#
loop_
_entity_poly.entity_id
_entity_poly.type
_entity_poly.pdbx_seq_one_letter_code
_entity_poly.pdbx_strand_id
1 'polypeptide(L)'
;MADRLDCGIGIVAHDISDGLNTMLLVTRGALPQEKDFAFLFADAAAPIVGGLIVLVSALRSSPWLCFWELTSGFFLFTATGDLLPEAHHRFPTFAVTIAMLVGILFIFAAMTLVASL
;
A
#
# COMPACT_ATOMS: atom_id res chain seq x y z
N MET A 1 16.84 -5.81 15.60
CA MET A 1 16.75 -4.33 15.71
C MET A 1 16.84 -3.70 14.33
N ALA A 2 17.62 -4.28 13.41
CA ALA A 2 17.56 -4.03 11.96
C ALA A 2 16.15 -4.18 11.38
N ASP A 3 15.45 -5.30 11.67
CA ASP A 3 14.10 -5.60 11.14
C ASP A 3 13.04 -4.51 11.38
N ARG A 4 13.21 -3.66 12.40
CA ARG A 4 12.25 -2.58 12.73
C ARG A 4 12.48 -1.32 11.89
N LEU A 5 13.72 -1.08 11.45
CA LEU A 5 14.07 0.07 10.60
C LEU A 5 13.61 -0.16 9.16
N ASP A 6 13.69 -1.41 8.68
CA ASP A 6 13.27 -1.79 7.32
C ASP A 6 11.76 -1.55 7.12
N CYS A 7 10.95 -1.96 8.10
CA CYS A 7 9.51 -1.68 8.08
C CYS A 7 9.21 -0.18 8.12
N GLY A 8 9.97 0.61 8.91
CA GLY A 8 9.77 2.05 9.00
C GLY A 8 10.02 2.77 7.68
N ILE A 9 11.09 2.39 6.97
CA ILE A 9 11.41 2.94 5.65
C ILE A 9 10.34 2.52 4.63
N GLY A 10 9.89 1.27 4.67
CA GLY A 10 8.81 0.77 3.81
C GLY A 10 7.50 1.53 4.03
N ILE A 11 7.14 1.83 5.29
CA ILE A 11 5.95 2.62 5.63
C ILE A 11 6.05 4.02 5.03
N VAL A 12 7.15 4.73 5.29
CA VAL A 12 7.36 6.09 4.75
C VAL A 12 7.37 6.12 3.23
N ALA A 13 7.97 5.10 2.59
CA ALA A 13 8.09 5.06 1.13
C ALA A 13 6.72 4.94 0.43
N HIS A 14 5.78 4.17 0.98
CA HIS A 14 4.47 4.00 0.35
C HIS A 14 3.42 5.02 0.81
N ASP A 15 3.53 5.59 2.03
CA ASP A 15 2.65 6.66 2.54
C ASP A 15 2.59 7.88 1.59
N ILE A 16 3.69 8.17 0.87
CA ILE A 16 3.68 9.25 -0.14
C ILE A 16 2.69 8.93 -1.27
N SER A 17 2.64 7.68 -1.72
CA SER A 17 1.72 7.24 -2.78
C SER A 17 0.30 7.16 -2.27
N ASP A 18 0.10 6.75 -1.02
CA ASP A 18 -1.21 6.66 -0.39
C ASP A 18 -1.82 8.05 -0.15
N GLY A 19 -1.04 9.02 0.34
CA GLY A 19 -1.49 10.40 0.47
C GLY A 19 -1.88 11.05 -0.87
N LEU A 20 -1.13 10.76 -1.94
CA LEU A 20 -1.48 11.19 -3.30
C LEU A 20 -2.76 10.52 -3.81
N ASN A 21 -2.92 9.21 -3.59
CA ASN A 21 -4.13 8.47 -3.95
C ASN A 21 -5.36 8.96 -3.18
N THR A 22 -5.22 9.22 -1.88
CA THR A 22 -6.28 9.78 -1.03
C THR A 22 -6.73 11.13 -1.56
N MET A 23 -5.78 12.03 -1.86
CA MET A 23 -6.11 13.33 -2.45
C MET A 23 -6.74 13.20 -3.84
N LEU A 24 -6.22 12.34 -4.72
CA LEU A 24 -6.80 12.10 -6.04
C LEU A 24 -8.25 11.59 -5.94
N LEU A 25 -8.52 10.68 -5.02
CA LEU A 25 -9.82 10.05 -4.83
C LEU A 25 -10.84 11.02 -4.22
N VAL A 26 -10.45 11.76 -3.18
CA VAL A 26 -11.34 12.71 -2.48
C VAL A 26 -11.64 13.92 -3.35
N THR A 27 -10.65 14.45 -4.07
CA THR A 27 -10.85 15.57 -5.01
C THR A 27 -11.47 15.14 -6.34
N ARG A 28 -11.45 13.83 -6.66
CA ARG A 28 -11.80 13.28 -7.98
C ARG A 28 -11.01 13.93 -9.12
N GLY A 29 -9.75 14.30 -8.85
CA GLY A 29 -8.87 14.98 -9.80
C GLY A 29 -9.08 16.49 -9.94
N ALA A 30 -9.92 17.11 -9.10
CA ALA A 30 -10.07 18.56 -9.03
C ALA A 30 -9.04 19.21 -8.10
N LEU A 31 -9.07 20.55 -8.00
CA LEU A 31 -8.26 21.28 -7.01
C LEU A 31 -8.76 20.98 -5.59
N PRO A 32 -7.86 20.71 -4.63
CA PRO A 32 -8.24 20.37 -3.26
C PRO A 32 -8.88 21.55 -2.53
N GLN A 33 -9.93 21.25 -1.77
CA GLN A 33 -10.62 22.16 -0.85
C GLN A 33 -10.14 21.89 0.58
N GLU A 34 -10.38 22.84 1.49
CA GLU A 34 -9.96 22.73 2.90
C GLU A 34 -10.46 21.44 3.58
N LYS A 35 -11.68 21.00 3.25
CA LYS A 35 -12.27 19.76 3.77
C LYS A 35 -11.53 18.50 3.30
N ASP A 36 -10.87 18.54 2.15
CA ASP A 36 -10.20 17.37 1.56
C ASP A 36 -8.90 17.07 2.32
N PHE A 37 -8.27 18.11 2.89
CA PHE A 37 -7.12 17.96 3.78
C PHE A 37 -7.43 17.20 5.07
N ALA A 38 -8.69 17.14 5.50
CA ALA A 38 -9.07 16.29 6.62
C ALA A 38 -8.82 14.81 6.34
N PHE A 39 -9.02 14.37 5.08
CA PHE A 39 -8.72 13.00 4.68
C PHE A 39 -7.22 12.75 4.59
N LEU A 40 -6.44 13.69 4.04
CA LEU A 40 -4.98 13.57 4.02
C LEU A 40 -4.38 13.58 5.45
N PHE A 41 -4.97 14.34 6.37
CA PHE A 41 -4.57 14.31 7.77
C PHE A 41 -4.93 12.98 8.44
N ALA A 42 -6.13 12.46 8.18
CA ALA A 42 -6.55 11.16 8.70
C ALA A 42 -5.65 10.03 8.17
N ASP A 43 -5.29 10.08 6.90
CA ASP A 43 -4.34 9.18 6.23
C ASP A 43 -2.96 9.22 6.90
N ALA A 44 -2.35 10.40 7.00
CA ALA A 44 -1.04 10.57 7.66
C ALA A 44 -1.05 10.21 9.16
N ALA A 45 -2.20 10.35 9.85
CA ALA A 45 -2.33 9.97 11.25
C ALA A 45 -2.51 8.46 11.45
N ALA A 46 -3.04 7.73 10.48
CA ALA A 46 -3.39 6.32 10.61
C ALA A 46 -2.18 5.42 10.96
N PRO A 47 -0.99 5.54 10.32
CA PRO A 47 0.19 4.75 10.68
C PRO A 47 0.68 5.02 12.11
N ILE A 48 0.62 6.28 12.55
CA ILE A 48 1.03 6.69 13.90
C ILE A 48 0.09 6.06 14.94
N VAL A 49 -1.23 6.20 14.72
CA VAL A 49 -2.24 5.63 15.61
C VAL A 49 -2.14 4.10 15.62
N GLY A 50 -1.99 3.46 14.46
CA GLY A 50 -1.80 2.02 14.33
C GLY A 50 -0.56 1.53 15.06
N GLY A 51 0.58 2.21 14.89
CA GLY A 51 1.83 1.90 15.59
C GLY A 51 1.71 2.05 17.11
N LEU A 52 1.03 3.09 17.59
CA LEU A 52 0.75 3.28 19.02
C LEU A 52 -0.15 2.18 19.58
N ILE A 53 -1.22 1.82 18.85
CA ILE A 53 -2.12 0.70 19.21
C ILE A 53 -1.32 -0.59 19.34
N VAL A 54 -0.45 -0.90 18.37
CA VAL A 54 0.43 -2.08 18.42
C VAL A 54 1.34 -2.05 19.65
N LEU A 55 1.92 -0.90 19.98
CA LEU A 55 2.86 -0.75 21.08
C LEU A 55 2.23 -1.01 22.45
N VAL A 56 0.99 -0.54 22.67
CA VAL A 56 0.27 -0.75 23.94
C VAL A 56 -0.50 -2.07 23.99
N SER A 57 -0.66 -2.72 22.84
CA SER A 57 -1.36 -3.99 22.72
C SER A 57 -0.47 -5.16 23.13
N ALA A 58 -0.82 -5.83 24.24
CA ALA A 58 -0.28 -7.15 24.60
C ALA A 58 -0.91 -8.29 23.78
N LEU A 59 -1.18 -8.05 22.49
CA LEU A 59 -1.92 -8.95 21.61
C LEU A 59 -1.03 -10.14 21.21
N ARG A 60 -1.20 -11.26 21.93
CA ARG A 60 -0.67 -12.58 21.58
C ARG A 60 -1.15 -12.97 20.17
N SER A 61 -0.24 -12.87 19.20
CA SER A 61 -0.10 -13.56 17.89
C SER A 61 -1.30 -13.89 16.98
N SER A 62 -2.53 -14.03 17.45
CA SER A 62 -3.64 -14.62 16.67
C SER A 62 -4.45 -13.66 15.78
N PRO A 63 -4.77 -12.40 16.15
CA PRO A 63 -5.64 -11.56 15.33
C PRO A 63 -4.95 -10.92 14.11
N TRP A 64 -3.62 -10.93 14.06
CA TRP A 64 -2.86 -10.33 12.96
C TRP A 64 -3.06 -11.07 11.64
N LEU A 65 -3.21 -12.40 11.67
CA LEU A 65 -3.39 -13.20 10.45
C LEU A 65 -4.60 -12.73 9.64
N CYS A 66 -5.75 -12.53 10.30
CA CYS A 66 -6.95 -12.03 9.63
C CYS A 66 -6.75 -10.62 9.05
N PHE A 67 -6.00 -9.76 9.74
CA PHE A 67 -5.70 -8.41 9.24
C PHE A 67 -4.80 -8.44 7.99
N TRP A 68 -3.75 -9.26 8.01
CA TRP A 68 -2.85 -9.43 6.87
C TRP A 68 -3.55 -10.10 5.69
N GLU A 69 -4.37 -11.12 5.93
CA GLU A 69 -5.17 -11.80 4.89
C GLU A 69 -6.19 -10.85 4.26
N LEU A 70 -6.91 -10.07 5.06
CA LEU A 70 -7.86 -9.08 4.56
C LEU A 70 -7.16 -8.03 3.70
N THR A 71 -6.03 -7.50 4.19
CA THR A 71 -5.26 -6.47 3.50
C THR A 71 -4.68 -7.01 2.19
N SER A 72 -4.10 -8.22 2.21
CA SER A 72 -3.61 -8.89 1.00
C SER A 72 -4.73 -9.14 -0.02
N GLY A 73 -5.90 -9.58 0.46
CA GLY A 73 -7.08 -9.78 -0.37
C GLY A 73 -7.56 -8.48 -1.04
N PHE A 74 -7.52 -7.35 -0.33
CA PHE A 74 -7.87 -6.05 -0.90
C PHE A 74 -6.92 -5.63 -2.02
N PHE A 75 -5.61 -5.76 -1.82
CA PHE A 75 -4.63 -5.47 -2.88
C PHE A 75 -4.83 -6.38 -4.10
N LEU A 76 -5.09 -7.67 -3.89
CA LEU A 76 -5.32 -8.60 -4.99
C LEU A 76 -6.62 -8.28 -5.74
N PHE A 77 -7.69 -7.91 -5.01
CA PHE A 77 -8.96 -7.49 -5.60
C PHE A 77 -8.78 -6.22 -6.44
N THR A 78 -8.16 -5.17 -5.91
CA THR A 78 -7.92 -3.92 -6.64
C THR A 78 -7.01 -4.14 -7.86
N ALA A 79 -5.97 -4.97 -7.70
CA ALA A 79 -5.07 -5.29 -8.80
C ALA A 79 -5.79 -6.01 -9.95
N THR A 80 -6.69 -6.95 -9.66
CA THR A 80 -7.35 -7.80 -10.67
C THR A 80 -8.67 -7.25 -11.18
N GLY A 81 -9.42 -6.50 -10.37
CA GLY A 81 -10.73 -5.94 -10.71
C GLY A 81 -10.63 -4.59 -11.41
N ASP A 82 -9.67 -3.76 -11.04
CA ASP A 82 -9.55 -2.39 -11.55
C ASP A 82 -8.26 -2.19 -12.35
N LEU A 83 -7.10 -2.41 -11.73
CA LEU A 83 -5.81 -2.02 -12.31
C LEU A 83 -5.42 -2.81 -13.58
N LEU A 84 -5.47 -4.14 -13.53
CA LEU A 84 -5.15 -4.99 -14.69
C LEU A 84 -6.14 -4.79 -15.84
N PRO A 85 -7.47 -4.82 -15.60
CA PRO A 85 -8.46 -4.59 -16.65
C PRO A 85 -8.32 -3.20 -17.29
N GLU A 86 -8.11 -2.16 -16.49
CA GLU A 86 -7.91 -0.80 -17.01
C GLU A 86 -6.61 -0.69 -17.82
N ALA A 87 -5.51 -1.27 -17.33
CA ALA A 87 -4.26 -1.31 -18.07
C ALA A 87 -4.40 -2.06 -19.41
N HIS A 88 -5.14 -3.17 -19.42
CA HIS A 88 -5.40 -3.94 -20.65
C HIS A 88 -6.37 -3.22 -21.58
N HIS A 89 -7.36 -2.50 -21.05
CA HIS A 89 -8.27 -1.68 -21.84
C HIS A 89 -7.54 -0.51 -22.51
N ARG A 90 -6.63 0.15 -21.76
CA ARG A 90 -5.77 1.23 -22.27
C ARG A 90 -4.72 0.72 -23.28
N PHE A 91 -4.16 -0.47 -23.02
CA PHE A 91 -3.11 -1.09 -23.83
C PHE A 91 -3.39 -2.59 -24.02
N PRO A 92 -4.21 -2.98 -25.02
CA PRO A 92 -4.65 -4.36 -25.23
C PRO A 92 -3.55 -5.21 -25.85
N THR A 93 -2.47 -5.41 -25.11
CA THR A 93 -1.25 -6.08 -25.58
C THR A 93 -0.72 -7.01 -24.51
N PHE A 94 0.05 -8.01 -24.94
CA PHE A 94 0.78 -8.91 -24.04
C PHE A 94 1.83 -8.18 -23.18
N ALA A 95 2.17 -6.94 -23.54
CA ALA A 95 3.10 -6.11 -22.78
C ALA A 95 2.59 -5.80 -21.37
N VAL A 96 1.27 -5.67 -21.16
CA VAL A 96 0.68 -5.46 -19.82
C VAL A 96 0.95 -6.68 -18.92
N THR A 97 0.77 -7.89 -19.44
CA THR A 97 1.06 -9.13 -18.72
C THR A 97 2.56 -9.26 -18.41
N ILE A 98 3.44 -8.95 -19.37
CA ILE A 98 4.88 -8.96 -19.14
C ILE A 98 5.26 -7.93 -18.09
N ALA A 99 4.72 -6.71 -18.15
CA ALA A 99 4.98 -5.67 -17.16
C ALA A 99 4.53 -6.09 -15.75
N MET A 100 3.38 -6.77 -15.62
CA MET A 100 2.94 -7.35 -14.35
C MET A 100 3.95 -8.38 -13.83
N LEU A 101 4.37 -9.34 -14.67
CA LEU A 101 5.34 -10.36 -14.28
C LEU A 101 6.70 -9.77 -13.87
N VAL A 102 7.16 -8.75 -14.60
CA VAL A 102 8.38 -7.99 -14.27
C VAL A 102 8.21 -7.28 -12.93
N GLY A 103 7.07 -6.65 -12.68
CA GLY A 103 6.75 -6.01 -11.39
C GLY A 103 6.77 -7.00 -10.23
N ILE A 104 6.16 -8.18 -10.39
CA ILE A 104 6.18 -9.26 -9.39
C ILE A 104 7.62 -9.69 -9.10
N LEU A 105 8.41 -9.94 -10.15
CA LEU A 105 9.81 -10.36 -10.00
C LEU A 105 10.66 -9.27 -9.33
N PHE A 106 10.42 -8.00 -9.68
CA PHE A 106 11.11 -6.86 -9.08
C PHE A 106 10.83 -6.76 -7.57
N ILE A 107 9.57 -6.83 -7.17
CA ILE A 107 9.19 -6.79 -5.74
C ILE A 107 9.80 -7.99 -5.01
N PHE A 108 9.73 -9.20 -5.59
CA PHE A 108 10.35 -10.40 -5.02
C PHE A 108 11.85 -10.24 -4.82
N ALA A 109 12.56 -9.72 -5.83
CA ALA A 109 14.00 -9.48 -5.76
C ALA A 109 14.36 -8.41 -4.72
N ALA A 110 13.60 -7.32 -4.66
CA ALA A 110 13.78 -6.26 -3.66
C ALA A 110 13.58 -6.80 -2.23
N MET A 111 12.52 -7.57 -2.00
CA MET A 111 12.26 -8.19 -0.70
C MET A 111 13.34 -9.19 -0.31
N THR A 112 13.81 -10.00 -1.26
CA THR A 112 14.90 -10.95 -1.03
C THR A 112 16.20 -10.22 -0.70
N LEU A 113 16.50 -9.12 -1.40
CA LEU A 113 17.67 -8.29 -1.15
C LEU A 113 17.61 -7.68 0.25
N VAL A 114 16.50 -7.03 0.61
CA VAL A 114 16.31 -6.42 1.95
C VAL A 114 16.43 -7.48 3.04
N ALA A 115 15.84 -8.66 2.85
CA ALA A 115 15.93 -9.76 3.82
C ALA A 115 17.35 -10.36 3.96
N SER A 116 18.26 -10.09 3.02
CA SER A 116 19.64 -10.58 3.03
C SER A 116 20.66 -9.58 3.60
N LEU A 117 20.24 -8.35 3.86
CA LEU A 117 21.03 -7.28 4.49
C LEU A 117 20.93 -7.35 6.03
#